data_AF-A0A3D8P943-F1
#
_entry.id   AF-A0A3D8P943-F1
#
_cell.length_a   1.000
_cell.length_b   1.000
_cell.length_c   1.000
_cell.angle_alpha   90.00
_cell.angle_beta   90.00
_cell.angle_gamma   90.00
#
_symmetry.space_group_name_H-M   'P 1'
#
loop_
_entity.id
_entity.type
_entity.pdbx_description
1 polymer ?
#
loop_
_entity_poly.entity_id
_entity_poly.type
_entity_poly.pdbx_seq_one_letter_code
_entity_poly.pdbx_strand_id
1 'polypeptide(L)'
;MHPDGKAEIEGNPAEQSDETVRGHGEVAAGIVWRALTILGASPEIRDRKVSLAKRSRLSREGVRGWVWRQVAIDPARFQAATPPQGGSHASPRWHIRRGHWRQLADGRRVFVRPCEVGDPTRGGIVKDYAVEMPQP
;
A
#
# COMPACT_ATOMS: atom_id res chain seq x y z
N MET A 1 10.95 7.31 5.56
CA MET A 1 9.55 6.87 5.61
C MET A 1 9.47 5.52 4.94
N HIS A 2 8.97 4.53 5.67
CA HIS A 2 8.88 3.15 5.22
C HIS A 2 7.73 2.97 4.22
N PRO A 3 7.76 1.93 3.36
CA PRO A 3 6.73 1.67 2.36
C PRO A 3 5.33 1.40 2.96
N ASP A 4 5.25 1.07 4.25
CA ASP A 4 4.01 0.94 5.02
C ASP A 4 3.40 2.29 5.48
N GLY A 5 4.09 3.40 5.22
CA GLY A 5 3.64 4.73 5.58
C GLY A 5 4.09 5.22 6.96
N LYS A 6 4.91 4.45 7.68
CA LYS A 6 5.48 4.86 8.96
C LYS A 6 6.69 5.76 8.75
N ALA A 7 6.82 6.79 9.59
CA ALA A 7 8.05 7.56 9.70
C ALA A 7 8.82 7.09 10.93
N GLU A 8 10.13 6.86 10.78
CA GLU A 8 10.99 6.66 11.93
C GLU A 8 10.99 7.94 12.75
N ILE A 9 10.66 7.79 14.03
CA ILE A 9 10.69 8.87 15.00
C ILE A 9 11.53 8.43 16.18
N GLU A 10 12.35 9.34 16.69
CA GLU A 10 12.97 9.19 17.99
C GLU A 10 11.98 9.71 19.03
N GLY A 11 11.35 8.80 19.78
CA GLY A 11 10.41 9.13 20.83
C GLY A 11 11.11 9.66 22.09
N ASN A 12 10.35 10.30 22.98
CA ASN A 12 10.86 10.74 24.28
C ASN A 12 11.48 9.55 25.03
N PRO A 13 12.75 9.64 25.49
CA PRO A 13 13.40 8.57 26.24
C PRO A 13 12.62 8.08 27.47
N ALA A 14 11.83 8.96 28.09
CA ALA A 14 11.00 8.65 29.25
C ALA A 14 9.78 7.76 28.94
N GLU A 15 9.40 7.62 27.67
CA GLU A 15 8.20 6.90 27.23
C GLU A 15 8.54 5.66 26.37
N GLN A 16 9.81 5.21 26.40
CA GLN A 16 10.31 4.10 25.59
C GLN A 16 9.62 2.75 25.85
N SER A 17 9.04 2.56 27.03
CA SER A 17 8.38 1.30 27.41
C SER A 17 6.95 1.16 26.85
N ASP A 18 6.36 2.24 26.34
CA ASP A 18 5.00 2.23 25.81
C ASP A 18 5.02 2.11 24.27
N GLU A 19 4.97 0.85 23.81
CA GLU A 19 4.95 0.49 22.40
C GLU A 19 3.77 1.13 21.65
N THR A 20 2.66 1.36 22.34
CA THR A 20 1.49 2.05 21.81
C THR A 20 1.77 3.53 21.53
N VAL A 21 2.43 4.25 22.46
CA VAL A 21 2.80 5.66 22.26
C VAL A 21 3.73 5.82 21.06
N ARG A 22 4.70 4.92 20.92
CA ARG A 22 5.61 4.87 19.77
C ARG A 22 4.87 4.61 18.46
N GLY A 23 3.98 3.62 18.41
CA GLY A 23 3.21 3.30 17.22
C GLY A 23 2.31 4.44 16.75
N HIS A 24 1.63 5.14 17.67
CA HIS A 24 0.84 6.33 17.35
C HIS A 24 1.72 7.48 16.83
N GLY A 25 2.90 7.66 17.42
CA GLY A 25 3.87 8.68 16.97
C GLY A 25 4.38 8.42 15.55
N GLU A 26 4.73 7.17 15.21
CA GLU A 26 5.18 6.78 13.86
C GLU A 26 4.10 7.05 12.79
N VAL A 27 2.83 6.77 13.13
CA VAL A 27 1.67 7.03 12.25
C VAL A 27 1.40 8.53 12.11
N ALA A 28 1.40 9.28 13.22
CA ALA A 28 1.18 10.72 13.22
C ALA A 28 2.27 11.45 12.41
N ALA A 29 3.52 11.08 12.60
CA ALA A 29 4.64 11.60 11.82
C ALA A 29 4.50 11.24 10.33
N GLY A 30 4.09 10.01 10.00
CA GLY A 30 3.80 9.61 8.62
C GLY A 30 2.71 10.47 7.95
N ILE A 31 1.65 10.82 8.68
CA ILE A 31 0.58 11.73 8.20
C ILE A 31 1.14 13.14 7.95
N VAL A 32 1.88 13.69 8.90
CA VAL A 32 2.48 15.03 8.79
C VAL A 32 3.45 15.10 7.62
N TRP A 33 4.35 14.13 7.48
CA TRP A 33 5.32 14.07 6.37
C TRP A 33 4.63 13.96 5.00
N ARG A 34 3.54 13.18 4.90
CA ARG A 34 2.72 13.13 3.67
C ARG A 34 2.08 14.48 3.37
N ALA A 35 1.48 15.13 4.36
CA ALA A 35 0.88 16.45 4.18
C ALA A 35 1.93 17.48 3.73
N LEU A 36 3.11 17.50 4.36
CA LEU A 36 4.21 18.38 3.97
C LEU A 36 4.74 18.08 2.56
N THR A 37 4.84 16.81 2.17
CA THR A 37 5.21 16.41 0.80
C THR A 37 4.19 16.91 -0.22
N ILE A 38 2.89 16.75 0.07
CA ILE A 38 1.81 17.26 -0.79
C ILE A 38 1.90 18.78 -0.90
N LEU A 39 2.13 19.51 0.20
CA LEU A 39 2.25 20.96 0.19
C LEU A 39 3.52 21.45 -0.53
N GLY A 40 4.64 20.74 -0.35
CA GLY A 40 5.93 21.05 -0.98
C GLY A 40 5.97 20.78 -2.48
N ALA A 41 5.07 19.94 -3.01
CA ALA A 41 4.92 19.73 -4.45
C ALA A 41 4.30 20.95 -5.18
N SER A 42 3.91 22.01 -4.45
CA SER A 42 3.17 23.17 -4.95
C SER A 42 2.00 22.74 -5.86
N PRO A 43 1.08 21.90 -5.36
CA PRO A 43 -0.02 21.40 -6.15
C PRO A 43 -0.96 22.57 -6.47
N GLU A 44 -1.62 22.48 -7.61
CA GLU A 44 -2.62 23.49 -7.94
C GLU A 44 -3.85 23.27 -7.04
N ILE A 45 -4.09 24.24 -6.17
CA ILE A 45 -5.20 24.22 -5.23
C ILE A 45 -6.37 24.98 -5.86
N ARG A 46 -7.38 24.25 -6.32
CA ARG A 46 -8.57 24.85 -6.95
C ARG A 46 -9.76 24.82 -6.00
N ASP A 47 -10.43 25.97 -5.87
CA ASP A 47 -11.72 26.03 -5.19
C ASP A 47 -12.81 25.54 -6.12
N ARG A 48 -13.53 24.50 -5.71
CA ARG A 48 -14.70 24.03 -6.45
C ARG A 48 -15.95 24.36 -5.67
N LYS A 49 -16.84 25.12 -6.30
CA LYS A 49 -18.17 25.38 -5.75
C LYS A 49 -18.94 24.05 -5.66
N VAL A 50 -19.34 23.66 -4.45
CA VAL A 50 -20.23 22.50 -4.22
C VAL A 50 -21.48 22.66 -5.09
N SER A 51 -21.94 21.58 -5.74
CA SER A 51 -23.14 21.65 -6.56
C SER A 51 -24.36 22.05 -5.73
N LEU A 52 -25.24 22.85 -6.30
CA LEU A 52 -26.42 23.39 -5.59
C LEU A 52 -27.30 22.28 -4.98
N ALA A 53 -27.39 21.13 -5.66
CA ALA A 53 -28.13 19.96 -5.19
C ALA A 53 -27.59 19.36 -3.88
N LYS A 54 -26.28 19.42 -3.64
CA LYS A 54 -25.67 18.92 -2.39
C LYS A 54 -25.71 19.97 -1.26
N ARG A 55 -25.81 21.25 -1.59
CA ARG A 55 -25.87 22.35 -0.60
C ARG A 55 -27.11 22.31 0.26
N SER A 56 -28.27 21.97 -0.32
CA SER A 56 -29.55 21.97 0.42
C SER A 56 -29.59 20.88 1.50
N ARG A 57 -29.04 19.69 1.21
CA ARG A 57 -28.92 18.59 2.17
C ARG A 57 -27.98 18.96 3.32
N LEU A 58 -26.78 19.43 2.99
CA LEU A 58 -25.78 19.83 4.00
C LEU A 58 -26.26 21.01 4.87
N SER A 59 -26.99 21.97 4.27
CA SER A 59 -27.59 23.08 5.02
C SER A 59 -28.71 22.63 5.96
N ARG A 60 -29.49 21.60 5.61
CA ARG A 60 -30.51 21.02 6.51
C ARG A 60 -29.87 20.29 7.70
N GLU A 61 -28.69 19.71 7.50
CA GLU A 61 -27.87 19.08 8.54
C GLU A 61 -27.11 20.12 9.41
N GLY A 62 -27.35 21.43 9.24
CA GLY A 62 -26.77 22.50 10.06
C GLY A 62 -25.34 22.92 9.66
N VAL A 63 -24.80 22.33 8.60
CA VAL A 63 -23.42 22.55 8.16
C VAL A 63 -23.32 23.84 7.35
N ARG A 64 -22.73 24.90 7.92
CA ARG A 64 -22.49 26.20 7.23
C ARG A 64 -21.00 26.52 7.09
N GLY A 65 -20.63 27.15 5.97
CA GLY A 65 -19.33 27.85 5.85
C GLY A 65 -18.11 27.05 5.34
N TRP A 66 -18.26 25.96 4.58
CA TRP A 66 -17.10 25.21 4.07
C TRP A 66 -16.66 25.65 2.67
N VAL A 67 -15.37 25.89 2.52
CA VAL A 67 -14.69 26.02 1.22
C VAL A 67 -14.15 24.64 0.85
N TRP A 68 -14.73 24.03 -0.19
CA TRP A 68 -14.20 22.79 -0.73
C TRP A 68 -13.02 23.09 -1.64
N ARG A 69 -11.84 22.67 -1.18
CA ARG A 69 -10.57 22.96 -1.83
C ARG A 69 -9.99 21.66 -2.35
N GLN A 70 -10.00 21.51 -3.67
CA GLN A 70 -9.50 20.31 -4.33
C GLN A 70 -8.03 20.53 -4.70
N VAL A 71 -7.18 19.64 -4.20
CA VAL A 71 -5.75 19.63 -4.54
C VAL A 71 -5.58 18.75 -5.76
N ALA A 72 -5.17 19.32 -6.89
CA ALA A 72 -4.82 18.56 -8.08
C ALA A 72 -3.38 18.07 -7.95
N ILE A 73 -3.20 16.75 -7.84
CA ILE A 73 -1.88 16.11 -7.83
C ILE A 73 -1.59 15.69 -9.27
N ASP A 74 -0.50 16.19 -9.85
CA ASP A 74 0.01 15.73 -11.14
C ASP A 74 0.88 14.48 -10.92
N PRO A 75 0.40 13.28 -11.29
CA PRO A 75 1.14 12.05 -11.10
C PRO A 75 2.42 11.98 -11.95
N ALA A 76 2.46 12.63 -13.11
CA ALA A 76 3.63 12.61 -13.99
C ALA A 76 4.79 13.40 -13.37
N ARG A 77 4.50 14.55 -12.76
CA ARG A 77 5.47 15.34 -12.00
C ARG A 77 6.01 14.59 -10.79
N PHE A 78 5.16 13.82 -10.11
CA PHE A 78 5.57 13.03 -8.94
C PHE A 78 6.45 11.83 -9.33
N GLN A 79 6.11 11.17 -10.44
CA GLN A 79 6.93 10.09 -11.01
C GLN A 79 8.28 10.61 -11.53
N ALA A 80 8.33 11.82 -12.10
CA ALA A 80 9.59 12.44 -12.53
C ALA A 80 10.51 12.84 -11.36
N ALA A 81 9.92 13.22 -10.21
CA ALA A 81 10.66 13.58 -9.00
C ALA A 81 11.20 12.35 -8.23
N THR A 82 10.66 11.16 -8.51
CA THR A 82 11.08 9.92 -7.85
C THR A 82 11.94 9.11 -8.83
N PRO A 83 13.26 8.99 -8.64
CA PRO A 83 14.05 8.11 -9.50
C PRO A 83 13.48 6.70 -9.41
N PRO A 84 13.44 5.94 -10.53
CA PRO A 84 12.95 4.58 -10.51
C PRO A 84 13.80 3.77 -9.53
N GLN A 85 13.19 3.44 -8.38
CA GLN A 85 13.76 2.53 -7.40
C GLN A 85 13.57 1.12 -7.96
N GLY A 86 14.30 0.80 -9.02
CA GLY A 86 14.25 -0.51 -9.66
C GLY A 86 14.23 -1.59 -8.59
N GLY A 87 13.25 -2.48 -8.64
CA GLY A 87 13.37 -3.73 -7.94
C GLY A 87 14.55 -4.45 -8.55
N SER A 88 15.55 -4.83 -7.75
CA SER A 88 16.36 -5.98 -8.15
C SER A 88 15.34 -7.06 -8.51
N HIS A 89 15.44 -7.64 -9.72
CA HIS A 89 14.81 -8.94 -10.03
C HIS A 89 15.47 -10.01 -9.16
N ALA A 90 15.47 -9.76 -7.85
CA ALA A 90 15.95 -10.64 -6.84
C ALA A 90 15.00 -11.83 -6.94
N SER A 91 15.50 -12.89 -7.59
CA SER A 91 14.82 -14.16 -7.68
C SER A 91 14.17 -14.46 -6.33
N PRO A 92 12.85 -14.75 -6.30
CA PRO A 92 12.13 -15.05 -5.07
C PRO A 92 12.87 -16.11 -4.27
N ARG A 93 12.65 -16.14 -2.95
CA ARG A 93 13.09 -17.25 -2.10
C ARG A 93 12.68 -18.58 -2.74
N TRP A 94 13.53 -19.59 -2.58
CA TRP A 94 13.25 -20.93 -3.10
C TRP A 94 11.91 -21.44 -2.57
N HIS A 95 11.08 -21.99 -3.45
CA HIS A 95 9.80 -22.59 -3.07
C HIS A 95 9.40 -23.68 -4.06
N ILE A 96 8.51 -24.56 -3.61
CA ILE A 96 7.91 -25.59 -4.46
C ILE A 96 6.65 -25.01 -5.10
N ARG A 97 6.68 -24.80 -6.42
CA ARG A 97 5.51 -24.39 -7.19
C ARG A 97 4.62 -25.61 -7.45
N ARG A 98 3.33 -25.48 -7.15
CA ARG A 98 2.34 -26.56 -7.28
C ARG A 98 2.09 -26.93 -8.75
N GLY A 99 1.84 -28.23 -8.96
CA GLY A 99 1.38 -28.72 -10.25
C GLY A 99 -0.01 -28.17 -10.57
N HIS A 100 -0.25 -27.90 -11.84
CA HIS A 100 -1.53 -27.34 -12.31
C HIS A 100 -1.81 -27.77 -13.74
N TRP A 101 -3.10 -27.78 -14.09
CA TRP A 101 -3.52 -27.92 -15.48
C TRP A 101 -3.22 -26.64 -16.24
N ARG A 102 -2.56 -26.76 -17.38
CA ARG A 102 -2.29 -25.66 -18.32
C ARG A 102 -2.97 -25.94 -19.65
N GLN A 103 -3.64 -24.93 -20.18
CA GLN A 103 -4.10 -24.91 -21.56
C GLN A 103 -2.99 -24.36 -22.45
N LEU A 104 -2.70 -25.07 -23.54
CA LEU A 104 -1.77 -24.65 -24.56
C LEU A 104 -2.49 -23.85 -25.65
N ALA A 105 -1.74 -23.07 -26.44
CA ALA A 105 -2.30 -22.25 -27.52
C ALA A 105 -2.98 -23.08 -28.62
N ASP A 106 -2.59 -24.35 -28.76
CA ASP A 106 -3.18 -25.32 -29.69
C ASP A 106 -4.44 -26.01 -29.14
N GLY A 107 -4.94 -25.58 -27.98
CA GLY A 107 -6.16 -26.11 -27.35
C GLY A 107 -5.97 -27.36 -26.50
N ARG A 108 -4.78 -27.97 -26.49
CA ARG A 108 -4.51 -29.14 -25.64
C ARG A 108 -4.39 -28.75 -24.18
N ARG A 109 -4.83 -29.67 -23.31
CA ARG A 109 -4.67 -29.57 -21.85
C ARG A 109 -3.55 -30.48 -21.37
N VAL A 110 -2.59 -29.93 -20.66
CA VAL A 110 -1.46 -30.69 -20.09
C VAL A 110 -1.35 -30.44 -18.59
N PHE A 111 -0.99 -31.47 -17.82
CA PHE A 111 -0.68 -31.30 -16.40
C PHE A 111 0.79 -30.94 -16.23
N VAL A 112 1.04 -29.75 -15.69
CA VAL A 112 2.38 -29.30 -15.34
C VAL A 112 2.70 -29.90 -13.97
N ARG A 113 3.78 -30.68 -13.89
CA ARG A 113 4.25 -31.28 -12.63
C ARG A 113 4.74 -30.18 -11.66
N PRO A 114 4.65 -30.40 -10.34
CA PRO A 114 5.30 -29.52 -9.37
C PRO A 114 6.80 -29.36 -9.66
N CYS A 115 7.35 -28.18 -9.43
CA CYS A 115 8.78 -27.89 -9.65
C CYS A 115 9.31 -26.88 -8.64
N GLU A 116 10.62 -26.94 -8.37
CA GLU A 116 11.32 -25.95 -7.56
C GLU A 116 11.57 -24.66 -8.34
N VAL A 117 11.37 -23.51 -7.70
CA VAL A 117 11.52 -22.18 -8.30
C VAL A 117 12.14 -21.23 -7.28
N GLY A 118 13.01 -20.33 -7.73
CA GLY A 118 13.66 -19.32 -6.88
C GLY A 118 15.11 -19.68 -6.53
N ASP A 119 15.70 -18.89 -5.64
CA ASP A 119 17.11 -19.00 -5.24
C ASP A 119 17.25 -19.67 -3.86
N PRO A 120 17.84 -20.88 -3.76
CA PRO A 120 18.05 -21.59 -2.49
C PRO A 120 18.94 -20.82 -1.51
N THR A 121 19.88 -20.01 -2.00
CA THR A 121 20.82 -19.26 -1.16
C THR A 121 20.14 -18.16 -0.34
N ARG A 122 18.90 -17.80 -0.71
CA ARG A 122 18.06 -16.80 -0.05
C ARG A 122 17.05 -17.39 0.94
N GLY A 123 17.16 -18.69 1.21
CA GLY A 123 16.25 -19.43 2.07
C GLY A 123 15.00 -19.92 1.33
N GLY A 124 14.26 -20.82 1.99
CA GLY A 124 13.13 -21.54 1.41
C GLY A 124 11.78 -21.23 2.06
N ILE A 125 10.70 -21.30 1.28
CA ILE A 125 9.32 -21.29 1.77
C ILE A 125 8.65 -22.61 1.37
N VAL A 126 8.37 -23.44 2.37
CA VAL A 126 7.59 -24.69 2.22
C VAL A 126 6.18 -24.45 2.74
N LYS A 127 5.17 -24.89 1.98
CA LYS A 127 3.76 -24.74 2.35
C LYS A 127 3.10 -26.11 2.46
N ASP A 128 2.97 -26.58 3.68
CA ASP A 128 2.17 -27.76 4.01
C ASP A 128 0.74 -27.33 4.27
N TYR A 129 -0.22 -28.02 3.66
CA TYR A 129 -1.64 -27.80 3.92
C TYR A 129 -2.20 -29.04 4.58
N ALA A 130 -2.77 -28.87 5.77
CA ALA A 130 -3.61 -29.88 6.38
C ALA A 130 -4.99 -29.80 5.73
N VAL A 131 -5.49 -30.94 5.25
CA VAL A 131 -6.89 -31.06 4.85
C VAL A 131 -7.62 -31.68 6.03
N GLU A 132 -8.32 -30.84 6.78
CA GLU A 132 -9.26 -31.32 7.79
C GLU A 132 -10.51 -31.83 7.07
N MET A 133 -10.72 -33.14 7.09
CA MET A 133 -12.00 -33.70 6.66
C MET A 133 -12.97 -33.63 7.84
N PRO A 134 -14.23 -33.17 7.64
CA PRO A 134 -15.25 -33.28 8.66
C PRO A 134 -15.36 -34.75 9.11
N GLN A 135 -15.32 -35.00 10.42
CA GLN A 135 -15.66 -36.31 10.94
C GLN A 135 -17.14 -36.61 10.63
N PRO A 136 -17.49 -37.85 10.28
CA PRO A 136 -18.86 -38.23 9.91
C PRO A 136 -19.86 -38.01 11.04
#